data_AF-A0A2S2PWF8-F1
#
_entry.id   AF-A0A2S2PWF8-F1
#
_cell.length_a   1.000
_cell.length_b   1.000
_cell.length_c   1.000
_cell.angle_alpha   90.00
_cell.angle_beta   90.00
_cell.angle_gamma   90.00
#
_symmetry.space_group_name_H-M   'P 1'
#
loop_
_entity.id
_entity.type
_entity.pdbx_description
1 polymer ?
#
loop_
_entity_poly.entity_id
_entity_poly.type
_entity_poly.pdbx_seq_one_letter_code
_entity_poly.pdbx_strand_id
1 'polypeptide(L)'
;MTRPYRMYVVAVVLALCAAVISASADSDMDVDPTDPCYDGERARRCVPDFVNAAYGGHVEATSTCGVRGPERYCELGPTSQGVCHVCDDSQARRRHPAAYLTDANNPYNTTCWRSETLSAQPVDPTSALPPPDNVTLTLSLGKKYELTYINLQFCPKAAKPDSIAIYKSMDYGKTWQPFQFYSGQCRKVYGRPNRAVITKANEQEALCTDSHRFNGAGSSASRVAFSTLEGRPSAIDFDNSPVLQDWVTATDIKIIFNRLHFPVGSDPPSAASVSTTTTSTSTTSTPSTTGEDIG
;
A
#
# COMPACT_ATOMS: atom_id res chain seq x y z
N MET A 1 15.66 -37.94 -37.18
CA MET A 1 14.69 -38.64 -38.08
C MET A 1 13.83 -39.55 -37.21
N THR A 2 12.86 -38.98 -36.50
CA THR A 2 11.42 -39.00 -36.85
C THR A 2 10.82 -40.41 -36.85
N ARG A 3 10.40 -40.90 -35.66
CA ARG A 3 9.45 -42.01 -35.54
C ARG A 3 8.03 -41.44 -35.60
N PRO A 4 7.15 -41.95 -36.48
CA PRO A 4 5.82 -41.41 -36.67
C PRO A 4 4.84 -41.84 -35.56
N TYR A 5 4.01 -40.88 -35.18
CA TYR A 5 2.86 -40.97 -34.30
C TYR A 5 1.86 -42.04 -34.79
N ARG A 6 1.34 -42.86 -33.87
CA ARG A 6 0.07 -43.58 -34.08
C ARG A 6 -0.95 -43.08 -33.06
N MET A 7 -1.82 -42.22 -33.56
CA MET A 7 -3.02 -41.71 -32.92
C MET A 7 -4.08 -42.81 -32.95
N TYR A 8 -4.43 -43.38 -31.79
CA TYR A 8 -5.58 -44.28 -31.67
C TYR A 8 -6.74 -43.47 -31.11
N VAL A 9 -7.63 -43.04 -32.01
CA VAL A 9 -8.97 -42.57 -31.65
C VAL A 9 -9.80 -43.83 -31.42
N VAL A 10 -10.10 -44.16 -30.17
CA VAL A 10 -11.10 -45.18 -29.84
C VAL A 10 -12.41 -44.46 -29.59
N ALA A 11 -13.39 -44.79 -30.43
CA ALA A 11 -14.73 -44.25 -30.45
C ALA A 11 -15.39 -44.31 -29.06
N VAL A 12 -15.73 -43.16 -28.50
CA VAL A 12 -16.67 -43.08 -27.37
C VAL A 12 -18.07 -43.02 -27.97
N VAL A 13 -18.76 -44.15 -27.88
CA VAL A 13 -20.15 -44.34 -28.31
C VAL A 13 -21.05 -43.47 -27.42
N LEU A 14 -21.65 -42.45 -28.03
CA LEU A 14 -22.73 -41.66 -27.44
C LEU A 14 -23.99 -42.52 -27.35
N ALA A 15 -24.27 -43.06 -26.16
CA ALA A 15 -25.55 -43.68 -25.86
C ALA A 15 -26.56 -42.60 -25.43
N LEU A 16 -27.40 -42.19 -26.39
CA LEU A 16 -28.60 -41.40 -26.13
C LEU A 16 -29.68 -42.32 -25.54
N CYS A 17 -29.79 -42.36 -24.22
CA CYS A 17 -31.00 -42.87 -23.56
C CYS A 17 -32.01 -41.72 -23.45
N ALA A 18 -32.95 -41.69 -24.39
CA ALA A 18 -34.19 -40.93 -24.24
C ALA A 18 -35.12 -41.73 -23.32
N ALA A 19 -35.21 -41.33 -22.05
CA ALA A 19 -36.30 -41.71 -21.16
C ALA A 19 -37.09 -40.43 -20.85
N VAL A 20 -38.24 -40.29 -21.52
CA VAL A 20 -39.30 -39.37 -21.13
C VAL A 20 -40.09 -40.08 -20.03
N ILE A 21 -40.37 -39.44 -18.89
CA ILE A 21 -41.64 -39.51 -18.14
C ILE A 21 -41.58 -38.63 -16.86
N SER A 22 -42.60 -37.76 -16.77
CA SER A 22 -43.15 -36.98 -15.64
C SER A 22 -42.27 -35.96 -14.91
N ALA A 23 -42.45 -34.70 -15.29
CA ALA A 23 -42.29 -33.56 -14.39
C ALA A 23 -43.42 -33.58 -13.35
N SER A 24 -43.12 -34.02 -12.14
CA SER A 24 -43.84 -33.56 -10.95
C SER A 24 -43.19 -32.24 -10.53
N ALA A 25 -43.86 -31.13 -10.84
CA ALA A 25 -43.59 -29.86 -10.21
C ALA A 25 -44.14 -29.91 -8.79
N ASP A 26 -43.37 -30.50 -7.88
CA ASP A 26 -43.37 -30.11 -6.47
C ASP A 26 -42.02 -29.42 -6.25
N SER A 27 -42.00 -28.12 -6.52
CA SER A 27 -40.99 -27.25 -5.93
C SER A 27 -41.41 -26.98 -4.49
N ASP A 28 -41.27 -28.00 -3.64
CA ASP A 28 -41.08 -27.76 -2.21
C ASP A 28 -39.79 -26.96 -2.11
N MET A 29 -39.92 -25.66 -1.87
CA MET A 29 -38.81 -24.87 -1.34
C MET A 29 -38.49 -25.49 0.01
N ASP A 30 -37.50 -26.39 0.05
CA ASP A 30 -36.72 -26.66 1.25
C ASP A 30 -36.05 -25.33 1.65
N VAL A 31 -36.83 -24.45 2.29
CA VAL A 31 -36.32 -23.31 3.04
C VAL A 31 -35.59 -23.96 4.21
N ASP A 32 -34.28 -24.09 4.08
CA ASP A 32 -33.40 -24.43 5.18
C ASP A 32 -33.85 -23.58 6.38
N PRO A 33 -34.33 -24.19 7.48
CA PRO A 33 -34.92 -23.48 8.61
C PRO A 33 -33.90 -22.57 9.34
N THR A 34 -32.67 -22.47 8.82
CA THR A 34 -31.61 -21.60 9.29
C THR A 34 -31.02 -20.65 8.24
N ASP A 35 -31.69 -20.40 7.10
CA ASP A 35 -31.22 -19.35 6.18
C ASP A 35 -31.40 -17.95 6.80
N PRO A 36 -30.31 -17.22 7.09
CA PRO A 36 -30.40 -15.88 7.67
C PRO A 36 -31.03 -14.84 6.74
N CYS A 37 -31.28 -15.15 5.46
CA CYS A 37 -31.94 -14.28 4.49
C CYS A 37 -33.47 -14.38 4.53
N TYR A 38 -34.05 -15.30 5.29
CA TYR A 38 -35.50 -15.48 5.39
C TYR A 38 -35.95 -15.46 6.86
N ASP A 39 -37.16 -14.97 7.07
CA ASP A 39 -37.91 -15.08 8.33
C ASP A 39 -39.25 -15.75 7.99
N GLY A 40 -39.29 -17.08 8.10
CA GLY A 40 -40.34 -17.90 7.48
C GLY A 40 -40.33 -17.73 5.96
N GLU A 41 -41.46 -17.28 5.39
CA GLU A 41 -41.57 -17.00 3.95
C GLU A 41 -41.16 -15.56 3.57
N ARG A 42 -40.85 -14.70 4.54
CA ARG A 42 -40.52 -13.29 4.28
C ARG A 42 -39.03 -13.12 4.05
N ALA A 43 -38.65 -12.69 2.85
CA ALA A 43 -37.28 -12.29 2.56
C ALA A 43 -36.85 -11.07 3.41
N ARG A 44 -35.64 -11.12 3.95
CA ARG A 44 -35.00 -10.03 4.69
C ARG A 44 -33.57 -9.81 4.19
N ARG A 45 -33.00 -8.65 4.49
CA ARG A 45 -31.60 -8.37 4.15
C ARG A 45 -30.68 -9.26 4.99
N CYS A 46 -29.81 -9.98 4.31
CA CYS A 46 -28.70 -10.70 4.88
C CYS A 46 -27.39 -10.15 4.29
N VAL A 47 -26.32 -10.16 5.08
CA VAL A 47 -24.99 -9.78 4.64
C VAL A 47 -24.03 -10.91 5.01
N PRO A 48 -23.01 -11.21 4.19
CA PRO A 48 -22.00 -12.20 4.54
C PRO A 48 -21.25 -11.83 5.82
N ASP A 49 -20.64 -12.83 6.44
CA ASP A 49 -19.80 -12.62 7.62
C ASP A 49 -18.61 -11.70 7.33
N PHE A 50 -18.21 -10.96 8.36
CA PHE A 50 -17.00 -10.15 8.32
C PHE A 50 -15.75 -11.04 8.33
N VAL A 51 -14.94 -10.94 7.28
CA VAL A 51 -13.73 -11.77 7.11
C VAL A 51 -12.51 -10.95 6.74
N ASN A 52 -11.32 -11.46 7.07
CA ASN A 52 -10.08 -10.93 6.51
C ASN A 52 -9.94 -11.42 5.06
N ALA A 53 -10.36 -10.59 4.11
CA ALA A 53 -10.29 -10.89 2.68
C ALA A 53 -8.85 -11.10 2.15
N ALA A 54 -7.83 -10.64 2.89
CA ALA A 54 -6.44 -10.84 2.53
C ALA A 54 -5.89 -12.21 2.99
N TYR A 55 -6.53 -12.90 3.92
CA TYR A 55 -6.00 -14.14 4.50
C TYR A 55 -5.83 -15.23 3.44
N GLY A 56 -4.63 -15.78 3.32
CA GLY A 56 -4.27 -16.75 2.28
C GLY A 56 -4.28 -16.17 0.85
N GLY A 57 -4.50 -14.87 0.69
CA GLY A 57 -4.54 -14.19 -0.60
C GLY A 57 -3.15 -14.10 -1.24
N HIS A 58 -3.12 -14.16 -2.57
CA HIS A 58 -1.88 -14.00 -3.33
C HIS A 58 -1.47 -12.52 -3.36
N VAL A 59 -0.26 -12.24 -2.88
CA VAL A 59 0.35 -10.91 -2.94
C VAL A 59 1.53 -10.93 -3.88
N GLU A 60 1.48 -10.06 -4.90
CA GLU A 60 2.59 -9.80 -5.79
C GLU A 60 3.41 -8.62 -5.26
N ALA A 61 4.70 -8.83 -5.06
CA ALA A 61 5.63 -7.80 -4.58
C ALA A 61 6.66 -7.48 -5.67
N THR A 62 6.86 -6.19 -5.98
CA THR A 62 7.85 -5.78 -6.99
C THR A 62 9.31 -5.97 -6.55
N SER A 63 9.54 -6.18 -5.26
CA SER A 63 10.89 -6.39 -4.71
C SER A 63 10.81 -7.35 -3.52
N THR A 64 11.59 -8.41 -3.54
CA THR A 64 11.69 -9.38 -2.43
C THR A 64 13.15 -9.76 -2.26
N CYS A 65 13.69 -9.67 -1.04
CA CYS A 65 15.09 -9.95 -0.80
C CYS A 65 15.44 -11.42 -1.06
N GLY A 66 16.70 -11.69 -1.42
CA GLY A 66 17.20 -13.07 -1.57
C GLY A 66 16.88 -13.73 -2.91
N VAL A 67 16.04 -13.14 -3.76
CA VAL A 67 15.62 -13.70 -5.06
C VAL A 67 16.75 -13.68 -6.09
N ARG A 68 17.55 -12.60 -6.12
CA ARG A 68 18.71 -12.43 -7.03
C ARG A 68 20.02 -12.99 -6.45
N GLY A 69 19.97 -13.55 -5.24
CA GLY A 69 21.11 -14.07 -4.49
C GLY A 69 21.09 -13.63 -3.03
N PRO A 70 22.00 -14.15 -2.19
CA PRO A 70 22.05 -13.79 -0.78
C PRO A 70 22.37 -12.31 -0.56
N GLU A 71 21.50 -11.60 0.15
CA GLU A 71 21.63 -10.17 0.44
C GLU A 71 21.77 -9.92 1.94
N ARG A 72 22.69 -9.03 2.34
CA ARG A 72 22.88 -8.65 3.74
C ARG A 72 21.99 -7.47 4.10
N TYR A 73 21.21 -7.61 5.16
CA TYR A 73 20.41 -6.52 5.73
C TYR A 73 20.75 -6.31 7.20
N CYS A 74 20.55 -5.09 7.70
CA CYS A 74 20.80 -4.76 9.09
C CYS A 74 19.55 -4.13 9.73
N GLU A 75 19.24 -4.55 10.95
CA GLU A 75 18.19 -3.96 11.77
C GLU A 75 18.84 -2.92 12.68
N LEU A 76 18.28 -1.70 12.71
CA LEU A 76 18.73 -0.68 13.65
C LEU A 76 18.35 -1.11 15.07
N GLY A 77 19.37 -1.37 15.89
CA GLY A 77 19.21 -1.57 17.32
C GLY A 77 19.16 -0.24 18.09
N PRO A 78 18.85 -0.28 19.39
CA PRO A 78 18.94 0.90 20.27
C PRO A 78 20.39 1.40 20.44
N THR A 79 21.37 0.52 20.24
CA THR A 79 22.79 0.85 20.15
C THR A 79 23.18 1.04 18.68
N SER A 80 24.11 1.97 18.41
CA SER A 80 24.65 2.28 17.07
C SER A 80 25.32 1.11 16.34
N GLN A 81 25.39 -0.07 16.95
CA GLN A 81 25.73 -1.34 16.31
C GLN A 81 24.45 -2.12 15.98
N GLY A 82 23.97 -2.00 14.73
CA GLY A 82 22.86 -2.79 14.22
C GLY A 82 23.22 -4.27 14.07
N VAL A 83 22.25 -5.16 14.30
CA VAL A 83 22.42 -6.60 14.03
C VAL A 83 22.16 -6.85 12.56
N CYS A 84 23.11 -7.49 11.88
CA CYS A 84 22.99 -7.78 10.45
C CYS A 84 22.74 -9.27 10.22
N HIS A 85 21.83 -9.54 9.31
CA HIS A 85 21.38 -10.86 8.89
C HIS A 85 21.54 -11.00 7.37
N VAL A 86 21.40 -12.23 6.88
CA VAL A 86 21.44 -12.53 5.45
C VAL A 86 20.07 -13.04 5.04
N CYS A 87 19.49 -12.41 4.01
CA CYS A 87 18.29 -12.86 3.34
C CYS A 87 18.69 -13.69 2.12
N ASP A 88 18.15 -14.90 2.02
CA ASP A 88 18.43 -15.83 0.93
C ASP A 88 17.18 -16.65 0.65
N ASP A 89 16.61 -16.50 -0.54
CA ASP A 89 15.36 -17.17 -0.92
C ASP A 89 15.54 -18.70 -1.09
N SER A 90 16.78 -19.15 -1.33
CA SER A 90 17.10 -20.57 -1.42
C SER A 90 17.01 -21.29 -0.06
N GLN A 91 17.09 -20.55 1.04
CA GLN A 91 17.11 -21.09 2.40
C GLN A 91 15.80 -20.79 3.13
N ALA A 92 15.01 -21.83 3.44
CA ALA A 92 13.69 -21.68 4.08
C ALA A 92 13.69 -20.89 5.40
N ARG A 93 14.80 -20.88 6.15
CA ARG A 93 14.95 -20.12 7.41
C ARG A 93 15.37 -18.66 7.22
N ARG A 94 15.80 -18.27 6.02
CA ARG A 94 16.33 -16.93 5.68
C ARG A 94 15.57 -16.26 4.54
N ARG A 95 14.57 -16.93 3.98
CA ARG A 95 13.66 -16.37 2.98
C ARG A 95 12.58 -15.51 3.62
N HIS A 96 12.16 -14.48 2.91
CA HIS A 96 11.11 -13.54 3.33
C HIS A 96 10.10 -13.29 2.19
N PRO A 97 9.39 -14.33 1.71
CA PRO A 97 8.49 -14.23 0.57
C PRO A 97 7.25 -13.38 0.87
N ALA A 98 6.61 -12.85 -0.19
CA ALA A 98 5.38 -12.06 -0.07
C ALA A 98 4.20 -12.84 0.53
N ALA A 99 4.23 -14.17 0.46
CA ALA A 99 3.24 -15.04 1.10
C ALA A 99 3.17 -14.86 2.64
N TYR A 100 4.24 -14.37 3.28
CA TYR A 100 4.24 -14.07 4.72
C TYR A 100 3.49 -12.78 5.09
N LEU A 101 2.87 -12.09 4.11
CA LEU A 101 2.01 -10.94 4.38
C LEU A 101 0.58 -11.36 4.73
N THR A 102 0.17 -12.54 4.27
CA THR A 102 -1.22 -13.02 4.31
C THR A 102 -1.39 -14.36 5.03
N ASP A 103 -0.33 -14.87 5.65
CA ASP A 103 -0.36 -16.10 6.43
C ASP A 103 -0.93 -15.90 7.84
N ALA A 104 -0.95 -16.97 8.63
CA ALA A 104 -1.44 -16.92 10.00
C ALA A 104 -0.47 -16.12 10.89
N ASN A 105 -0.88 -14.91 11.27
CA ASN A 105 -0.07 -14.05 12.12
C ASN A 105 -0.05 -14.53 13.58
N ASN A 106 1.07 -15.12 14.00
CA ASN A 106 1.32 -15.48 15.40
C ASN A 106 2.21 -14.41 16.07
N PRO A 107 1.75 -13.72 17.12
CA PRO A 107 2.55 -12.72 17.84
C PRO A 107 3.87 -13.23 18.41
N TYR A 108 3.96 -14.52 18.74
CA TYR A 108 5.18 -15.13 19.28
C TYR A 108 6.16 -15.59 18.20
N ASN A 109 5.68 -15.80 16.97
CA ASN A 109 6.48 -16.25 15.84
C ASN A 109 6.02 -15.55 14.57
N THR A 110 6.37 -14.27 14.46
CA THR A 110 5.94 -13.42 13.36
C THR A 110 6.76 -13.70 12.11
N THR A 111 6.08 -14.07 11.05
CA THR A 111 6.61 -14.16 9.69
C THR A 111 6.54 -12.78 9.04
N CYS A 112 7.50 -12.51 8.17
CA CYS A 112 7.74 -11.18 7.65
C CYS A 112 8.24 -11.24 6.22
N TRP A 113 7.55 -10.55 5.31
CA TRP A 113 8.11 -10.22 4.01
C TRP A 113 9.12 -9.08 4.14
N ARG A 114 10.16 -9.12 3.31
CA ARG A 114 11.17 -8.06 3.24
C ARG A 114 11.54 -7.78 1.80
N SER A 115 11.63 -6.50 1.47
CA SER A 115 12.09 -6.06 0.17
C SER A 115 13.63 -6.08 0.08
N GLU A 116 14.17 -6.00 -1.13
CA GLU A 116 15.62 -5.88 -1.36
C GLU A 116 16.19 -4.61 -0.72
N THR A 117 17.51 -4.60 -0.47
CA THR A 117 18.19 -3.43 0.10
C THR A 117 18.43 -2.35 -0.96
N LEU A 118 18.39 -1.07 -0.55
CA LEU A 118 18.67 0.07 -1.43
C LEU A 118 20.03 -0.03 -2.14
N SER A 119 21.02 -0.65 -1.49
CA SER A 119 22.37 -0.87 -2.03
C SER A 119 22.45 -1.96 -3.11
N ALA A 120 21.41 -2.76 -3.32
CA ALA A 120 21.39 -3.86 -4.29
C ALA A 120 20.81 -3.44 -5.66
N GLN A 121 20.40 -2.18 -5.81
CA GLN A 121 20.06 -1.60 -7.11
C GLN A 121 21.34 -1.10 -7.79
N PRO A 122 21.66 -1.55 -9.02
CA PRO A 122 22.71 -0.94 -9.82
C PRO A 122 22.33 0.51 -10.10
N VAL A 123 22.95 1.45 -9.40
CA VAL A 123 22.86 2.87 -9.77
C VAL A 123 23.69 3.01 -11.04
N ASP A 124 23.03 3.23 -12.17
CA ASP A 124 23.72 3.66 -13.39
C ASP A 124 24.42 5.00 -13.08
N PRO A 125 25.77 5.07 -13.12
CA PRO A 125 26.51 6.29 -12.81
C PRO A 125 26.25 7.44 -13.79
N THR A 126 25.54 7.20 -14.89
CA THR A 126 25.12 8.23 -15.86
C THR A 126 23.71 8.77 -15.62
N SER A 127 22.92 8.15 -14.73
CA SER A 127 21.58 8.61 -14.36
C SER A 127 21.67 9.64 -13.22
N ALA A 128 21.56 10.93 -13.55
CA ALA A 128 21.67 12.05 -12.60
C ALA A 128 20.60 12.08 -11.47
N LEU A 129 19.67 11.12 -11.46
CA LEU A 129 18.73 10.87 -10.36
C LEU A 129 18.53 9.34 -10.24
N PRO A 130 18.74 8.71 -9.08
CA PRO A 130 18.26 7.34 -8.89
C PRO A 130 16.73 7.33 -9.11
N PRO A 131 16.16 6.34 -9.83
CA PRO A 131 14.72 6.21 -9.95
C PRO A 131 14.05 6.26 -8.57
N PRO A 132 12.84 6.81 -8.43
CA PRO A 132 12.12 6.77 -7.17
C PRO A 132 11.94 5.30 -6.78
N ASP A 133 12.65 4.88 -5.72
CA ASP A 133 12.68 3.48 -5.31
C ASP A 133 11.37 3.14 -4.61
N ASN A 134 10.39 2.74 -5.40
CA ASN A 134 9.02 2.46 -4.97
C ASN A 134 8.82 0.95 -4.94
N VAL A 135 8.44 0.42 -3.78
CA VAL A 135 8.03 -0.99 -3.67
C VAL A 135 6.53 -1.06 -3.71
N THR A 136 6.01 -1.90 -4.58
CA THR A 136 4.58 -2.11 -4.71
C THR A 136 4.21 -3.51 -4.24
N LEU A 137 3.19 -3.59 -3.40
CA LEU A 137 2.48 -4.82 -3.04
C LEU A 137 1.10 -4.77 -3.68
N THR A 138 0.75 -5.80 -4.45
CA THR A 138 -0.57 -5.93 -5.08
C THR A 138 -1.25 -7.19 -4.57
N LEU A 139 -2.42 -7.03 -3.95
CA LEU A 139 -3.27 -8.12 -3.45
C LEU A 139 -4.51 -8.21 -4.32
N SER A 140 -4.74 -9.37 -4.93
CA SER A 140 -5.95 -9.66 -5.69
C SER A 140 -6.93 -10.46 -4.85
N LEU A 141 -8.14 -9.93 -4.65
CA LEU A 141 -9.16 -10.56 -3.79
C LEU A 141 -10.03 -11.57 -4.54
N GLY A 142 -10.02 -11.54 -5.87
CA GLY A 142 -10.76 -12.48 -6.75
C GLY A 142 -12.27 -12.24 -6.85
N LYS A 143 -12.84 -11.39 -6.00
CA LYS A 143 -14.23 -10.90 -6.08
C LYS A 143 -14.34 -9.49 -5.51
N LYS A 144 -15.49 -8.85 -5.67
CA LYS A 144 -15.78 -7.56 -5.03
C LYS A 144 -16.03 -7.76 -3.54
N TYR A 145 -15.36 -6.95 -2.72
CA TYR A 145 -15.55 -6.85 -1.29
C TYR A 145 -15.92 -5.42 -0.90
N GLU A 146 -16.76 -5.27 0.12
CA GLU A 146 -16.97 -4.01 0.83
C GLU A 146 -15.95 -3.91 1.96
N LEU A 147 -14.92 -3.09 1.79
CA LEU A 147 -13.80 -3.01 2.73
C LEU A 147 -14.12 -2.05 3.88
N THR A 148 -14.00 -2.54 5.11
CA THR A 148 -14.12 -1.70 6.32
C THR A 148 -12.78 -1.06 6.69
N TYR A 149 -11.69 -1.82 6.64
CA TYR A 149 -10.35 -1.31 6.96
C TYR A 149 -9.24 -2.07 6.23
N ILE A 150 -8.08 -1.42 6.10
CA ILE A 150 -6.81 -2.02 5.69
C ILE A 150 -5.82 -1.81 6.82
N ASN A 151 -5.23 -2.89 7.34
CA ASN A 151 -4.28 -2.82 8.44
C ASN A 151 -2.92 -3.40 8.02
N LEU A 152 -1.88 -2.58 8.11
CA LEU A 152 -0.51 -2.95 7.80
C LEU A 152 0.28 -3.03 9.11
N GLN A 153 0.84 -4.19 9.37
CA GLN A 153 1.75 -4.41 10.48
C GLN A 153 3.17 -4.55 9.95
N PHE A 154 4.04 -3.62 10.37
CA PHE A 154 5.45 -3.67 10.06
C PHE A 154 6.18 -4.61 11.01
N CYS A 155 7.22 -5.26 10.49
CA CYS A 155 8.04 -6.18 11.24
C CYS A 155 8.71 -5.49 12.44
N PRO A 156 8.97 -6.23 13.53
CA PRO A 156 9.74 -5.71 14.65
C PRO A 156 11.07 -5.15 14.16
N LYS A 157 11.47 -3.96 14.65
CA LYS A 157 12.73 -3.26 14.29
C LYS A 157 12.87 -2.84 12.83
N ALA A 158 11.87 -3.08 11.97
CA ALA A 158 11.85 -2.52 10.63
C ALA A 158 11.55 -1.03 10.70
N ALA A 159 12.28 -0.23 9.91
CA ALA A 159 11.97 1.17 9.74
C ALA A 159 10.63 1.32 9.01
N LYS A 160 9.74 2.13 9.58
CA LYS A 160 8.48 2.48 8.95
C LYS A 160 8.73 3.44 7.76
N PRO A 161 8.18 3.17 6.57
CA PRO A 161 8.27 4.10 5.45
C PRO A 161 7.62 5.44 5.82
N ASP A 162 8.25 6.54 5.41
CA ASP A 162 7.71 7.89 5.65
C ASP A 162 6.53 8.22 4.74
N SER A 163 6.48 7.62 3.55
CA SER A 163 5.44 7.87 2.56
C SER A 163 4.87 6.55 2.02
N ILE A 164 3.56 6.38 2.16
CA ILE A 164 2.81 5.19 1.77
C ILE A 164 1.57 5.65 1.00
N ALA A 165 1.32 5.04 -0.16
CA ALA A 165 0.10 5.25 -0.92
C ALA A 165 -0.68 3.95 -1.07
N ILE A 166 -1.96 3.98 -0.73
CA ILE A 166 -2.90 2.87 -0.88
C ILE A 166 -3.82 3.20 -2.05
N TYR A 167 -3.94 2.25 -2.98
CA TYR A 167 -4.82 2.29 -4.13
C TYR A 167 -5.74 1.08 -4.09
N LYS A 168 -6.92 1.23 -4.70
CA LYS A 168 -7.87 0.15 -4.92
C LYS A 168 -8.20 0.03 -6.41
N SER A 169 -8.65 -1.15 -6.81
CA SER A 169 -9.28 -1.40 -8.10
C SER A 169 -10.70 -1.91 -7.88
N MET A 170 -11.60 -1.63 -8.83
CA MET A 170 -12.98 -2.16 -8.84
C MET A 170 -13.26 -3.03 -10.08
N ASP A 171 -12.24 -3.24 -10.91
CA ASP A 171 -12.32 -3.85 -12.23
C ASP A 171 -11.24 -4.92 -12.45
N TYR A 172 -10.86 -5.61 -11.37
CA TYR A 172 -9.89 -6.72 -11.36
C TYR A 172 -8.48 -6.30 -11.77
N GLY A 173 -8.01 -5.16 -11.24
CA GLY A 173 -6.64 -4.67 -11.42
C GLY A 173 -6.38 -3.87 -12.70
N LYS A 174 -7.41 -3.60 -13.52
CA LYS A 174 -7.26 -2.86 -14.79
C LYS A 174 -7.06 -1.37 -14.56
N THR A 175 -7.86 -0.78 -13.68
CA THR A 175 -7.72 0.61 -13.26
C THR A 175 -7.47 0.70 -11.76
N TRP A 176 -6.75 1.75 -11.36
CA TRP A 176 -6.32 1.98 -10.00
C TRP A 176 -6.76 3.36 -9.55
N GLN A 177 -7.50 3.42 -8.46
CA GLN A 177 -8.00 4.64 -7.85
C GLN A 177 -7.30 4.85 -6.50
N PRO A 178 -6.90 6.10 -6.18
CA PRO A 178 -6.29 6.39 -4.90
C PRO A 178 -7.29 6.16 -3.77
N PHE A 179 -6.84 5.51 -2.69
CA PHE A 179 -7.69 5.15 -1.56
C PHE A 179 -7.28 5.92 -0.30
N GLN A 180 -5.98 5.95 0.02
CA GLN A 180 -5.43 6.68 1.15
C GLN A 180 -3.95 7.01 0.93
N PHE A 181 -3.51 8.17 1.39
CA PHE A 181 -2.10 8.55 1.41
C PHE A 181 -1.62 8.79 2.85
N TYR A 182 -0.38 8.39 3.11
CA TYR A 182 0.33 8.67 4.35
C TYR A 182 1.65 9.33 3.99
N SER A 183 1.94 10.51 4.52
CA SER A 183 3.24 11.17 4.32
C SER A 183 3.46 12.25 5.38
N GLY A 184 4.71 12.44 5.82
CA GLY A 184 5.06 13.63 6.61
C GLY A 184 5.02 14.93 5.80
N GLN A 185 5.09 14.85 4.47
CA GLN A 185 5.12 15.97 3.55
C GLN A 185 4.08 15.81 2.43
N CYS A 186 2.81 15.59 2.80
CA CYS A 186 1.68 15.37 1.89
C CYS A 186 1.64 16.28 0.66
N ARG A 187 1.89 17.59 0.85
CA ARG A 187 1.86 18.58 -0.22
C ARG A 187 3.02 18.41 -1.20
N LYS A 188 4.21 18.05 -0.71
CA LYS A 188 5.43 17.90 -1.52
C LYS A 188 5.45 16.56 -2.27
N VAL A 189 5.00 15.48 -1.62
CA VAL A 189 5.06 14.13 -2.17
C VAL A 189 3.85 13.82 -3.06
N TYR A 190 2.64 14.16 -2.61
CA TYR A 190 1.39 13.79 -3.28
C TYR A 190 0.57 14.99 -3.77
N GLY A 191 1.06 16.23 -3.59
CA GLY A 191 0.32 17.43 -3.99
C GLY A 191 -0.93 17.72 -3.14
N ARG A 192 -1.20 16.91 -2.12
CA ARG A 192 -2.45 16.94 -1.33
C ARG A 192 -2.29 17.72 -0.02
N PRO A 193 -3.35 18.40 0.46
CA PRO A 193 -3.34 18.99 1.80
C PRO A 193 -3.22 17.89 2.87
N ASN A 194 -2.52 18.19 3.96
CA ASN A 194 -2.44 17.31 5.13
C ASN A 194 -3.75 17.40 5.91
N ARG A 195 -4.40 16.25 6.17
CA ARG A 195 -5.64 16.12 6.96
C ARG A 195 -6.79 17.00 6.44
N ALA A 196 -7.02 16.95 5.12
CA ALA A 196 -8.18 17.61 4.53
C ALA A 196 -9.49 17.10 5.14
N VAL A 197 -10.47 17.99 5.30
CA VAL A 197 -11.80 17.65 5.79
C VAL A 197 -12.65 17.18 4.61
N ILE A 198 -13.29 16.02 4.76
CA ILE A 198 -14.24 15.50 3.78
C ILE A 198 -15.61 16.15 4.01
N THR A 199 -16.23 16.59 2.93
CA THR A 199 -17.59 17.11 2.90
C THR A 199 -18.49 16.13 2.15
N LYS A 200 -19.81 16.31 2.23
CA LYS A 200 -20.77 15.49 1.47
C LYS A 200 -20.54 15.52 -0.05
N ALA A 201 -19.88 16.55 -0.59
CA ALA A 201 -19.63 16.69 -2.01
C ALA A 201 -18.43 15.87 -2.52
N ASN A 202 -17.50 15.48 -1.64
CA ASN A 202 -16.24 14.81 -2.00
C ASN A 202 -15.98 13.55 -1.15
N GLU A 203 -17.05 12.81 -0.82
CA GLU A 203 -16.99 11.59 -0.01
C GLU A 203 -16.27 10.41 -0.66
N GLN A 204 -15.73 10.55 -1.88
CA GLN A 204 -14.86 9.56 -2.52
C GLN A 204 -13.43 10.07 -2.68
N GLU A 205 -13.08 11.20 -2.05
CA GLU A 205 -11.72 11.73 -2.14
C GLU A 205 -10.77 10.96 -1.21
N ALA A 206 -9.59 10.66 -1.74
CA ALA A 206 -8.47 10.09 -0.99
C ALA A 206 -7.73 11.19 -0.20
N LEU A 207 -7.64 11.00 1.11
CA LEU A 207 -6.96 11.94 2.00
C LEU A 207 -5.47 11.65 2.10
N CYS A 208 -4.72 12.64 2.56
CA CYS A 208 -3.33 12.46 3.00
C CYS A 208 -3.18 12.82 4.47
N THR A 209 -2.49 11.99 5.25
CA THR A 209 -2.25 12.23 6.68
C THR A 209 -0.86 11.81 7.14
N ASP A 210 -0.32 12.55 8.11
CA ASP A 210 0.91 12.27 8.83
C ASP A 210 0.71 11.43 10.11
N SER A 211 -0.52 11.00 10.43
CA SER A 211 -0.87 10.28 11.66
C SER A 211 0.00 9.05 11.92
N HIS A 212 0.40 8.37 10.86
CA HIS A 212 1.28 7.21 10.91
C HIS A 212 2.63 7.47 11.59
N ARG A 213 3.11 8.72 11.66
CA ARG A 213 4.37 9.10 12.32
C ARG A 213 4.22 9.31 13.82
N PHE A 214 3.01 9.64 14.29
CA PHE A 214 2.75 10.07 15.67
C PHE A 214 2.09 8.99 16.55
N ASN A 215 1.74 7.83 15.98
CA ASN A 215 1.15 6.72 16.73
C ASN A 215 2.17 5.97 17.62
N GLY A 216 2.66 6.66 18.66
CA GLY A 216 3.11 6.09 19.94
C GLY A 216 4.50 5.47 19.99
N ALA A 217 5.17 5.64 21.14
CA ALA A 217 6.30 4.83 21.55
C ALA A 217 5.83 3.40 21.92
N GLY A 218 6.60 2.36 21.57
CA GLY A 218 6.30 0.95 21.89
C GLY A 218 5.68 0.14 20.74
N SER A 219 4.96 -0.95 21.07
CA SER A 219 4.46 -1.96 20.11
C SER A 219 3.42 -1.46 19.08
N SER A 220 2.80 -0.30 19.32
CA SER A 220 1.86 0.37 18.41
C SER A 220 2.55 1.25 17.35
N ALA A 221 3.86 1.51 17.49
CA ALA A 221 4.65 2.27 16.52
C ALA A 221 4.69 1.62 15.13
N SER A 222 4.55 0.29 15.07
CA SER A 222 4.72 -0.52 13.87
C SER A 222 3.42 -0.81 13.12
N ARG A 223 2.31 -0.08 13.36
CA ARG A 223 1.03 -0.33 12.66
C ARG A 223 0.56 0.90 11.87
N VAL A 224 -0.09 0.64 10.75
CA VAL A 224 -0.83 1.63 9.95
C VAL A 224 -2.18 1.04 9.62
N ALA A 225 -3.23 1.63 10.20
CA ALA A 225 -4.60 1.25 9.91
C ALA A 225 -5.27 2.38 9.12
N PHE A 226 -5.95 2.00 8.05
CA PHE A 226 -6.81 2.85 7.26
C PHE A 226 -8.24 2.36 7.42
N SER A 227 -9.13 3.21 7.92
CA SER A 227 -10.57 2.95 7.97
C SER A 227 -11.26 3.67 6.82
N THR A 228 -12.01 2.93 6.00
CA THR A 228 -12.54 3.45 4.72
C THR A 228 -13.59 4.54 4.92
N LEU A 229 -14.38 4.44 6.00
CA LEU A 229 -15.48 5.35 6.34
C LEU A 229 -15.08 6.47 7.32
N GLU A 230 -13.83 6.48 7.80
CA GLU A 230 -13.37 7.48 8.77
C GLU A 230 -13.45 8.90 8.20
N GLY A 231 -14.07 9.81 8.97
CA GLY A 231 -14.20 11.22 8.59
C GLY A 231 -15.22 11.50 7.48
N ARG A 232 -15.98 10.50 7.01
CA ARG A 232 -16.98 10.67 5.94
C ARG A 232 -18.37 10.96 6.53
N PRO A 233 -19.02 12.10 6.22
CA PRO A 233 -20.28 12.50 6.83
C PRO A 233 -21.43 11.48 6.68
N SER A 234 -21.54 10.82 5.54
CA SER A 234 -22.63 9.85 5.28
C SER A 234 -22.34 8.45 5.82
N ALA A 235 -21.24 8.24 6.56
CA ALA A 235 -20.91 6.93 7.13
C ALA A 235 -21.99 6.42 8.11
N ILE A 236 -22.71 7.33 8.78
CA ILE A 236 -23.81 6.99 9.69
C ILE A 236 -25.04 6.45 8.95
N ASP A 237 -25.19 6.79 7.67
CA ASP A 237 -26.30 6.39 6.81
C ASP A 237 -25.76 5.64 5.57
N PHE A 238 -24.83 4.73 5.81
CA PHE A 238 -24.11 3.98 4.77
C PHE A 238 -25.05 3.15 3.89
N ASP A 239 -26.07 2.52 4.47
CA ASP A 239 -27.02 1.67 3.74
C ASP A 239 -27.81 2.45 2.68
N ASN A 240 -27.97 3.77 2.85
CA ASN A 240 -28.65 4.64 1.89
C ASN A 240 -27.68 5.50 1.04
N SER A 241 -26.36 5.37 1.24
CA SER A 241 -25.35 6.15 0.52
C SER A 241 -24.68 5.31 -0.58
N PRO A 242 -25.16 5.36 -1.84
CA PRO A 242 -24.53 4.63 -2.93
C PRO A 242 -23.08 5.11 -3.19
N VAL A 243 -22.79 6.37 -2.86
CA VAL A 243 -21.45 6.97 -2.98
C VAL A 243 -20.45 6.25 -2.08
N LEU A 244 -20.83 5.96 -0.83
CA LEU A 244 -19.96 5.26 0.10
C LEU A 244 -19.91 3.75 -0.17
N GLN A 245 -21.00 3.15 -0.62
CA GLN A 245 -21.03 1.74 -1.05
C GLN A 245 -20.02 1.50 -2.19
N ASP A 246 -20.00 2.39 -3.18
CA ASP A 246 -18.99 2.35 -4.25
C ASP A 246 -17.57 2.66 -3.73
N TRP A 247 -17.44 3.58 -2.76
CA TRP A 247 -16.16 3.91 -2.15
C TRP A 247 -15.53 2.73 -1.38
N VAL A 248 -16.31 1.93 -0.65
CA VAL A 248 -15.77 0.78 0.09
C VAL A 248 -15.55 -0.44 -0.81
N THR A 249 -16.17 -0.46 -1.99
CA THR A 249 -16.06 -1.58 -2.93
C THR A 249 -14.66 -1.65 -3.56
N ALA A 250 -14.05 -2.83 -3.51
CA ALA A 250 -12.78 -3.12 -4.19
C ALA A 250 -12.66 -4.61 -4.59
N THR A 251 -11.94 -4.86 -5.69
CA THR A 251 -11.53 -6.21 -6.15
C THR A 251 -10.05 -6.48 -5.86
N ASP A 252 -9.22 -5.43 -5.83
CA ASP A 252 -7.77 -5.54 -5.64
C ASP A 252 -7.28 -4.33 -4.87
N ILE A 253 -6.22 -4.53 -4.09
CA ILE A 253 -5.57 -3.50 -3.30
C ILE A 253 -4.10 -3.42 -3.69
N LYS A 254 -3.61 -2.21 -3.87
CA LYS A 254 -2.22 -1.93 -4.20
C LYS A 254 -1.64 -0.95 -3.20
N ILE A 255 -0.50 -1.28 -2.64
CA ILE A 255 0.19 -0.50 -1.63
C ILE A 255 1.57 -0.17 -2.16
N ILE A 256 1.87 1.12 -2.23
CA ILE A 256 3.14 1.64 -2.72
C ILE A 256 3.89 2.25 -1.54
N PHE A 257 5.07 1.72 -1.25
CA PHE A 257 6.02 2.28 -0.31
C PHE A 257 7.05 3.11 -1.05
N ASN A 258 7.06 4.41 -0.82
CA ASN A 258 8.08 5.30 -1.35
C ASN A 258 9.29 5.23 -0.40
N ARG A 259 10.38 4.56 -0.81
CA ARG A 259 11.55 4.29 0.06
C ARG A 259 12.45 5.51 0.30
N LEU A 260 12.29 6.58 -0.48
CA LEU A 260 13.06 7.81 -0.31
C LEU A 260 12.59 8.53 0.96
N HIS A 261 13.34 8.37 2.05
CA HIS A 261 13.25 9.25 3.20
C HIS A 261 13.78 10.61 2.77
N PHE A 262 12.90 11.61 2.62
CA PHE A 262 13.37 12.97 2.45
C PHE A 262 14.06 13.37 3.75
N PRO A 263 15.35 13.78 3.73
CA PRO A 263 15.99 14.29 4.93
C PRO A 263 15.12 15.41 5.49
N VAL A 264 14.89 15.38 6.82
CA VAL A 264 14.32 16.51 7.55
C VAL A 264 15.37 17.61 7.53
N GLY A 265 15.40 18.36 6.43
CA GLY A 265 16.31 19.47 6.21
C GLY A 265 15.62 20.76 6.61
N SER A 266 16.11 21.34 7.72
CA SER A 266 16.09 22.77 8.05
C SER A 266 14.77 23.51 7.78
N ASP A 267 14.04 23.80 8.86
CA ASP A 267 13.17 24.97 8.87
C ASP A 267 13.94 26.16 8.26
N PRO A 268 13.45 26.80 7.18
CA PRO A 268 13.99 28.09 6.81
C PRO A 268 13.72 29.02 8.01
N PRO A 269 14.71 29.77 8.53
CA PRO A 269 14.45 30.70 9.60
C PRO A 269 13.32 31.62 9.14
N SER A 270 12.25 31.62 9.95
CA SER A 270 11.11 32.52 9.84
C SER A 270 11.59 33.91 9.48
N ALA A 271 10.93 34.52 8.49
CA ALA A 271 11.14 35.90 8.08
C ALA A 271 11.21 36.84 9.29
N ALA A 272 12.42 37.12 9.74
CA ALA A 272 12.71 38.21 10.64
C ALA A 272 12.75 39.47 9.78
N SER A 273 11.72 40.29 9.96
CA SER A 273 11.64 41.71 9.64
C SER A 273 12.97 42.36 9.24
N VAL A 274 13.14 42.61 7.94
CA VAL A 274 14.13 43.58 7.44
C VAL A 274 13.62 44.97 7.81
N SER A 275 14.01 45.44 9.00
CA SER A 275 14.00 46.86 9.33
C SER A 275 15.21 47.49 8.67
N THR A 276 14.94 48.26 7.63
CA THR A 276 15.88 49.11 6.91
C THR A 276 16.66 49.99 7.89
N THR A 277 17.98 49.86 7.93
CA THR A 277 18.84 50.91 8.48
C THR A 277 20.04 51.07 7.57
N THR A 278 19.96 52.11 6.76
CA THR A 278 21.01 52.67 5.93
C THR A 278 22.19 53.05 6.82
N THR A 279 23.37 52.52 6.57
CA THR A 279 24.61 53.11 7.08
C THR A 279 25.70 52.99 6.03
N SER A 280 26.03 54.15 5.48
CA SER A 280 27.18 54.45 4.66
C SER A 280 28.47 53.98 5.32
N THR A 281 29.36 53.31 4.57
CA THR A 281 30.77 53.23 4.96
C THR A 281 31.65 53.34 3.73
N SER A 282 32.39 54.44 3.73
CA SER A 282 33.42 54.86 2.80
C SER A 282 34.60 53.89 2.78
N THR A 283 34.89 53.34 1.61
CA THR A 283 36.15 52.65 1.29
C THR A 283 37.24 53.67 0.98
N THR A 284 38.26 53.71 1.85
CA THR A 284 39.53 54.40 1.62
C THR A 284 40.55 53.39 1.09
N SER A 285 41.00 53.57 -0.15
CA SER A 285 42.25 52.97 -0.64
C SER A 285 42.84 53.83 -1.77
N THR A 286 43.82 54.63 -1.36
CA THR A 286 45.04 55.10 -2.05
C THR A 286 45.07 55.18 -3.59
N PRO A 287 45.34 56.37 -4.17
CA PRO A 287 45.64 56.54 -5.59
C PRO A 287 47.15 56.54 -5.87
N SER A 288 47.53 55.91 -6.98
CA SER A 288 48.85 55.99 -7.60
C SER A 288 48.92 57.15 -8.60
N THR A 289 49.81 58.10 -8.30
CA THR A 289 50.63 59.01 -9.14
C THR A 289 50.32 59.19 -10.62
N THR A 290 50.12 60.45 -11.08
CA THR A 290 50.84 61.10 -12.21
C THR A 290 50.39 62.56 -12.44
N GLY A 291 51.36 63.50 -12.49
CA GLY A 291 51.36 64.81 -13.19
C GLY A 291 50.44 65.91 -12.62
N GLU A 292 50.66 67.22 -12.73
CA GLU A 292 51.65 68.09 -13.38
C GLU A 292 51.28 69.56 -12.98
N ASP A 293 52.25 70.49 -12.99
CA ASP A 293 52.18 71.98 -12.87
C ASP A 293 51.72 72.66 -11.55
N ILE A 294 52.61 73.31 -10.77
CA ILE A 294 53.30 74.62 -10.90
C ILE A 294 52.36 75.84 -10.75
N GLY A 295 52.56 76.58 -9.64
CA GLY A 295 51.98 77.88 -9.34
C GLY A 295 52.15 78.26 -7.88
#